data_AF-A0A0D7KMU7-F1
#
_entry.id   AF-A0A0D7KMU7-F1
#
_cell.length_a   1.000
_cell.length_b   1.000
_cell.length_c   1.000
_cell.angle_alpha   90.00
_cell.angle_beta   90.00
_cell.angle_gamma   90.00
#
_symmetry.space_group_name_H-M   'P 1'
#
loop_
_entity.id
_entity.type
_entity.pdbx_description
1 polymer ?
#
loop_
_entity_poly.entity_id
_entity_poly.type
_entity_poly.pdbx_seq_one_letter_code
_entity_poly.pdbx_strand_id
1 'polypeptide(L)' 'MYEKEHRIRQEPWGGYVRHNVLHWAIYNETGECCEDEPIAGNEAIMMYSPLLRYGQGDIADDSSSEQ' A
#
# COMPACT_ATOMS: atom_id res chain seq x y z
N MET A 1 6.71 13.91 -3.53
CA MET A 1 7.23 12.78 -2.74
C MET A 1 6.32 11.59 -2.99
N TYR A 2 6.88 10.40 -3.19
CA TYR A 2 6.13 9.18 -3.52
C TYR A 2 6.89 7.95 -2.99
N GLU A 3 6.27 6.77 -3.06
CA GLU A 3 6.85 5.52 -2.56
C GLU A 3 7.16 4.54 -3.69
N LYS A 4 8.34 3.90 -3.65
CA LYS A 4 8.81 2.86 -4.58
C LYS A 4 9.24 1.60 -3.82
N GLU A 5 9.54 0.53 -4.56
CA GLU A 5 10.10 -0.73 -4.04
C GLU A 5 9.21 -1.43 -2.99
N HIS A 6 7.90 -1.35 -3.20
CA HIS A 6 6.91 -1.96 -2.32
C HIS A 6 7.11 -3.46 -2.20
N ARG A 7 7.39 -3.92 -0.98
CA ARG A 7 7.48 -5.34 -0.67
C ARG A 7 6.85 -5.62 0.68
N ILE A 8 6.09 -6.70 0.72
CA ILE A 8 5.51 -7.24 1.93
C ILE A 8 6.07 -8.65 2.10
N ARG A 9 6.54 -8.96 3.31
CA ARG A 9 7.02 -10.29 3.66
C ARG A 9 6.21 -10.84 4.83
N GLN A 10 5.85 -12.11 4.74
CA GLN A 10 5.35 -12.86 5.89
C GLN A 10 6.56 -13.36 6.69
N GLU A 11 6.52 -13.14 7.98
CA GLU A 11 7.61 -13.52 8.90
C GLU A 11 7.27 -14.81 9.66
N PRO A 12 8.27 -15.53 10.20
CA PRO A 12 8.06 -16.83 10.87
C PRO A 12 7.12 -16.80 12.07
N TRP A 13 6.96 -15.64 12.72
CA TRP A 13 6.03 -15.45 13.85
C TRP A 13 4.57 -15.23 13.40
N GLY A 14 4.30 -15.26 12.09
CA GLY A 14 2.97 -15.33 11.53
C GLY A 14 2.34 -14.00 11.09
N GLY A 15 2.98 -12.85 11.31
CA GLY A 15 2.54 -11.58 10.74
C GLY A 15 3.46 -11.06 9.65
N TYR A 16 3.32 -9.78 9.33
CA TYR A 16 3.87 -9.20 8.10
C TYR A 16 4.75 -7.99 8.38
N VAL A 17 5.75 -7.79 7.52
CA VAL A 17 6.59 -6.58 7.48
C VAL A 17 6.43 -5.93 6.11
N ARG A 18 6.17 -4.61 6.09
CA ARG A 18 6.25 -3.77 4.88
C ARG A 18 7.65 -3.18 4.76
N HIS A 19 8.17 -3.19 3.55
CA HIS A 19 9.32 -2.42 3.12
C HIS A 19 8.91 -1.56 1.91
N ASN A 20 9.17 -0.27 1.98
CA ASN A 20 9.05 0.66 0.85
C ASN A 20 10.10 1.77 0.99
N VAL A 21 10.46 2.40 -0.12
CA VAL A 21 11.41 3.51 -0.14
C VAL A 21 10.67 4.79 -0.52
N LEU A 22 10.82 5.82 0.30
CA LEU A 22 10.32 7.15 0.04
C LEU A 22 11.29 7.88 -0.88
N HIS A 23 10.78 8.45 -1.95
CA HIS A 23 11.53 9.25 -2.93
C HIS A 23 10.94 10.64 -3.05
N TRP A 24 11.79 11.61 -3.39
CA TRP A 24 11.33 12.85 -4.01
C TRP A 24 11.68 12.84 -5.49
N ALA A 25 10.85 13.53 -6.26
CA ALA A 25 11.22 13.96 -7.59
C ALA A 25 11.01 15.47 -7.65
N ILE A 26 11.99 16.17 -8.24
CA ILE A 26 11.97 17.60 -8.47
C ILE A 26 11.76 17.80 -9.96
N TYR A 27 10.76 18.60 -10.31
CA TYR A 27 10.44 18.93 -11.69
C TYR A 27 10.70 20.40 -11.96
N ASN A 28 11.17 20.74 -13.16
CA ASN A 28 11.24 22.12 -13.60
C ASN A 28 9.87 22.65 -14.04
N GLU A 29 9.83 23.92 -14.45
CA GLU A 29 8.62 24.60 -14.92
C GLU A 29 8.02 23.98 -16.19
N THR A 30 8.81 23.23 -16.98
CA THR A 30 8.34 22.51 -18.17
C THR A 30 7.84 21.09 -17.85
N GLY A 31 7.93 20.65 -16.60
CA GLY A 31 7.50 19.33 -16.14
C GLY A 31 8.53 18.21 -16.36
N GLU A 32 9.76 18.53 -16.74
CA GLU A 32 10.84 17.56 -16.84
C GLU A 32 11.41 17.24 -15.45
N CYS A 33 11.71 15.96 -15.21
CA CYS A 33 12.28 15.51 -13.95
C CYS A 33 13.77 15.88 -13.89
N CYS A 34 14.11 16.82 -13.02
CA CYS A 34 15.47 17.27 -12.81
C CYS A 34 16.25 16.35 -11.87
N GLU A 35 15.56 15.82 -10.85
CA GLU A 35 16.15 15.01 -9.80
C GLU A 35 15.14 13.97 -9.33
N ASP A 36 15.60 12.75 -9.08
CA ASP A 36 14.81 11.66 -8.50
C ASP A 36 15.72 10.85 -7.57
N GLU A 37 15.58 11.07 -6.25
CA GLU A 37 16.49 10.48 -5.24
C GLU A 37 15.70 9.84 -4.08
N PRO A 38 16.25 8.76 -3.48
CA PRO A 38 15.69 8.15 -2.29
C PRO A 38 15.94 9.03 -1.06
N ILE A 39 14.91 9.18 -0.23
CA ILE A 39 14.97 9.94 1.02
C ILE A 39 15.16 8.99 2.21
N ALA A 40 14.32 7.96 2.31
CA ALA A 40 14.31 7.06 3.46
C ALA A 40 13.66 5.71 3.12
N GLY A 41 14.17 4.65 3.73
CA GLY A 41 13.48 3.36 3.79
C GLY A 41 12.45 3.34 4.91
N ASN A 42 11.33 2.70 4.66
CA ASN A 42 10.25 2.50 5.63
C ASN A 42 10.05 0.99 5.82
N GLU A 43 10.67 0.48 6.87
CA GLU A 43 10.59 -0.91 7.31
C GLU A 43 9.72 -0.99 8.57
N ALA A 44 8.56 -1.61 8.45
CA ALA A 44 7.55 -1.57 9.50
C ALA A 44 6.80 -2.89 9.67
N ILE A 45 6.56 -3.28 10.92
CA ILE A 45 5.64 -4.38 11.27
C ILE A 45 4.21 -3.93 10.95
N MET A 46 3.45 -4.81 10.30
CA MET A 46 2.05 -4.57 9.98
C MET A 46 1.13 -5.16 11.05
N MET A 47 0.16 -4.36 11.48
CA MET A 47 -0.84 -4.76 12.48
C MET A 47 -2.03 -5.54 11.90
N TYR A 48 -2.14 -5.60 10.58
CA TYR A 48 -3.25 -6.24 9.86
C TYR A 48 -2.73 -7.07 8.68
N SER A 49 -3.57 -7.99 8.21
CA SER A 49 -3.26 -8.81 7.03
C SER A 49 -3.28 -7.95 5.76
N PRO A 50 -2.23 -7.95 4.94
CA PRO A 50 -2.15 -7.19 3.69
C PRO A 50 -2.92 -7.87 2.53
N LEU A 51 -3.46 -9.07 2.74
CA LEU A 51 -4.17 -9.82 1.72
C LEU A 51 -5.57 -9.23 1.52
N LEU A 52 -5.92 -8.99 0.25
CA LEU A 52 -7.28 -8.64 -0.11
C LEU A 52 -8.23 -9.77 0.31
N ARG A 53 -9.38 -9.40 0.85
CA ARG A 53 -10.48 -10.34 1.03
C ARG A 53 -10.92 -10.78 -0.36
N TYR A 54 -11.16 -12.08 -0.55
CA TYR A 54 -11.88 -12.52 -1.73
C TYR A 54 -13.20 -11.75 -1.77
N GLY A 55 -13.50 -11.15 -2.93
CA GLY A 55 -14.73 -10.39 -3.13
C GLY A 55 -15.92 -11.29 -2.89
N GLN A 56 -16.43 -11.26 -1.67
CA GLN A 56 -17.84 -11.47 -1.44
C GLN A 56 -18.45 -10.25 -2.09
N GLY A 57 -18.87 -10.40 -3.35
CA GLY A 57 -19.70 -9.38 -3.98
C GLY A 57 -20.77 -9.04 -2.97
N ASP A 58 -20.89 -7.75 -2.66
CA ASP A 58 -21.94 -7.23 -1.80
C ASP A 58 -23.28 -7.58 -2.48
N ILE A 59 -23.76 -8.80 -2.27
CA ILE A 59 -25.18 -9.06 -2.30
C ILE A 59 -25.66 -8.27 -1.11
N ALA A 60 -26.09 -7.03 -1.39
CA ALA A 60 -26.99 -6.32 -0.50
C ALA A 60 -28.09 -7.32 -0.17
N ASP A 61 -28.05 -7.86 1.04
CA ASP A 61 -29.17 -8.55 1.63
C ASP A 61 -30.24 -7.49 1.84
N ASP A 62 -30.95 -7.15 0.76
CA ASP A 62 -32.22 -6.44 0.80
C ASP A 62 -33.28 -7.44 1.26
N SER A 63 -33.13 -7.86 2.52
CA SER A 63 -34.18 -8.49 3.30
C SER A 63 -34.85 -7.40 4.15
N SER A 64 -35.25 -6.30 3.51
CA SER A 64 -36.39 -5.51 3.97
C SER A 64 -37.59 -5.86 3.11
N SER A 65 -38.74 -6.07 3.77
CA SER A 65 -40.07 -6.42 3.24
C SER A 65 -40.28 -7.84 2.69
N GLU A 66 -40.79 -8.74 3.54
CA GLU A 66 -42.19 -9.21 3.45
C GLU A 66 -42.53 -10.16 4.62
N GLN A 67 -43.05 -9.58 5.72
CA GLN A 67 -44.25 -9.97 6.50
C GLN A 67 -44.21 -9.40 7.93
#